data_AF-A0A496N8G9-F1
#
_entry.id   AF-A0A496N8G9-F1
#
_cell.length_a   1.000
_cell.length_b   1.000
_cell.length_c   1.000
_cell.angle_alpha   90.00
_cell.angle_beta   90.00
_cell.angle_gamma   90.00
#
_symmetry.space_group_name_H-M   'P 1'
#
loop_
_entity.id
_entity.type
_entity.pdbx_description
1 polymer ?
#
loop_
_entity_poly.entity_id
_entity_poly.type
_entity_poly.pdbx_seq_one_letter_code
_entity_poly.pdbx_strand_id
1 'polypeptide(L)'
;IGKVAKYFDFKFGHNGIFVVKYTNKKGKICKKKNAANKVEVPLNMTFEQAIDFLGFDVERYKKGFSTTEEIFKFIQSGKYYHQDFYLLSELNSKERRRDEKRKNIVEAEAYFLAHKSDEAKSSIEEKFIKNIPNSVKTKVHKALKEHKSKIAISRRLNQSKIVKLVKNAINVDLTQNQELLIQVTKMIRETFDKLDSKKVMMLDRKTLNRLLLQQMMLSSPKDFGYSIESLMYDELQS
;
A
#
# COMPACT_ATOMS: atom_id res chain seq x y z
N ILE A 1 -7.60 20.07 -7.71
CA ILE A 1 -6.46 19.12 -7.74
C ILE A 1 -6.73 17.80 -7.00
N GLY A 2 -6.78 17.77 -5.65
CA GLY A 2 -6.90 16.50 -4.90
C GLY A 2 -8.13 15.63 -5.23
N LYS A 3 -9.25 16.26 -5.62
CA LYS A 3 -10.46 15.58 -6.10
C LYS A 3 -10.23 14.83 -7.42
N VAL A 4 -9.57 15.46 -8.40
CA VAL A 4 -9.17 14.80 -9.67
C VAL A 4 -8.23 13.63 -9.40
N ALA A 5 -7.20 13.85 -8.58
CA ALA A 5 -6.29 12.77 -8.19
C ALA A 5 -7.04 11.57 -7.60
N LYS A 6 -7.92 11.83 -6.61
CA LYS A 6 -8.72 10.80 -5.96
C LYS A 6 -9.63 10.05 -6.95
N TYR A 7 -10.23 10.77 -7.90
CA TYR A 7 -11.09 10.17 -8.92
C TYR A 7 -10.36 9.06 -9.69
N PHE A 8 -9.11 9.34 -10.09
CA PHE A 8 -8.28 8.40 -10.85
C PHE A 8 -7.50 7.38 -9.99
N ASP A 9 -7.90 7.14 -8.74
CA ASP A 9 -7.17 6.29 -7.77
C ASP A 9 -5.75 6.81 -7.39
N PHE A 10 -5.51 8.12 -7.48
CA PHE A 10 -4.30 8.75 -6.98
C PHE A 10 -4.55 9.44 -5.64
N LYS A 11 -3.50 9.59 -4.85
CA LYS A 11 -3.46 10.42 -3.64
C LYS A 11 -2.44 11.51 -3.88
N PHE A 12 -2.87 12.76 -3.72
CA PHE A 12 -2.03 13.94 -3.83
C PHE A 12 -1.94 14.62 -2.46
N GLY A 13 -0.73 15.00 -2.05
CA GLY A 13 -0.48 15.69 -0.78
C GLY A 13 0.95 16.24 -0.71
N HIS A 14 1.37 16.68 0.49
CA HIS A 14 2.70 17.28 0.70
C HIS A 14 3.86 16.36 0.29
N ASN A 15 3.70 15.05 0.46
CA ASN A 15 4.72 14.05 0.09
C ASN A 15 4.64 13.65 -1.40
N GLY A 16 4.00 14.46 -2.24
CA GLY A 16 3.82 14.24 -3.67
C GLY A 16 2.60 13.40 -4.01
N ILE A 17 2.69 12.69 -5.14
CA ILE A 17 1.61 11.88 -5.70
C ILE A 17 1.87 10.38 -5.56
N PHE A 18 0.81 9.65 -5.24
CA PHE A 18 0.83 8.21 -5.02
C PHE A 18 -0.27 7.56 -5.83
N VAL A 19 0.00 6.38 -6.40
CA VAL A 19 -1.06 5.49 -6.88
C VAL A 19 -1.58 4.68 -5.70
N VAL A 20 -2.89 4.68 -5.50
CA VAL A 20 -3.55 3.93 -4.44
C VAL A 20 -4.16 2.65 -5.03
N LYS A 21 -3.79 1.50 -4.48
CA LYS A 21 -4.43 0.22 -4.80
C LYS A 21 -4.87 -0.49 -3.54
N TYR A 22 -5.97 -1.23 -3.64
CA TYR A 22 -6.53 -1.99 -2.54
C TYR A 22 -6.37 -3.48 -2.83
N THR A 23 -5.92 -4.23 -1.84
CA THR A 23 -5.73 -5.69 -1.97
C THR A 23 -6.50 -6.45 -0.89
N ASN A 24 -6.96 -7.64 -1.24
CA ASN A 24 -7.59 -8.55 -0.27
C ASN A 24 -6.53 -9.21 0.63
N LYS A 25 -6.97 -10.06 1.57
CA LYS A 25 -6.05 -10.78 2.47
C LYS A 25 -4.97 -11.58 1.73
N LYS A 26 -5.22 -12.01 0.47
CA LYS A 26 -4.31 -12.80 -0.38
C LYS A 26 -3.40 -11.91 -1.27
N GLY A 27 -3.43 -10.59 -1.12
CA GLY A 27 -2.64 -9.66 -1.92
C GLY A 27 -3.14 -9.49 -3.37
N LYS A 28 -4.35 -9.94 -3.70
CA LYS A 28 -4.96 -9.69 -5.02
C LYS A 28 -5.69 -8.34 -5.02
N ILE A 29 -5.58 -7.58 -6.11
CA ILE A 29 -6.28 -6.30 -6.28
C ILE A 29 -7.80 -6.51 -6.12
N CYS A 30 -8.46 -5.60 -5.43
CA CYS A 30 -9.91 -5.63 -5.23
C CYS A 30 -10.46 -4.20 -5.03
N LYS A 31 -11.78 -4.05 -5.03
CA LYS A 31 -12.43 -2.78 -4.70
C LYS A 31 -12.21 -2.45 -3.22
N LYS A 32 -12.16 -1.16 -2.88
CA LYS A 32 -11.97 -0.64 -1.50
C LYS A 32 -12.86 -1.33 -0.46
N LYS A 33 -14.13 -1.61 -0.79
CA LYS A 33 -15.09 -2.29 0.11
C LYS A 33 -14.68 -3.71 0.54
N ASN A 34 -13.85 -4.38 -0.27
CA ASN A 34 -13.39 -5.75 -0.04
C ASN A 34 -11.90 -5.80 0.38
N ALA A 35 -11.31 -4.63 0.67
CA ALA A 35 -9.89 -4.49 0.92
C ALA A 35 -9.55 -4.96 2.34
N ALA A 36 -8.46 -5.73 2.45
CA ALA A 36 -7.80 -5.97 3.72
C ALA A 36 -6.59 -5.04 3.90
N ASN A 37 -5.95 -4.65 2.79
CA ASN A 37 -4.77 -3.80 2.80
C ASN A 37 -4.92 -2.67 1.78
N LYS A 38 -4.28 -1.55 2.07
CA LYS A 38 -4.10 -0.41 1.16
C LYS A 38 -2.61 -0.32 0.81
N VAL A 39 -2.31 -0.24 -0.48
CA VAL A 39 -0.96 -0.07 -1.01
C VAL A 39 -0.89 1.33 -1.63
N GLU A 40 0.01 2.17 -1.12
CA GLU A 40 0.31 3.48 -1.68
C GLU A 40 1.68 3.41 -2.35
N VAL A 41 1.72 3.63 -3.66
CA VAL A 41 2.97 3.59 -4.45
C VAL A 41 3.39 5.03 -4.77
N PRO A 42 4.44 5.57 -4.13
CA PRO A 42 4.90 6.93 -4.44
C PRO A 42 5.43 7.00 -5.86
N LEU A 43 5.10 8.05 -6.61
CA LEU A 43 5.62 8.24 -7.96
C LEU A 43 6.96 8.98 -7.98
N ASN A 44 7.35 9.63 -6.88
CA ASN A 44 8.57 10.45 -6.75
C ASN A 44 8.62 11.59 -7.78
N MET A 45 7.47 12.22 -8.02
CA MET A 45 7.38 13.44 -8.81
C MET A 45 7.55 14.66 -7.90
N THR A 46 8.16 15.73 -8.40
CA THR A 46 8.06 17.04 -7.75
C THR A 46 6.60 17.50 -7.72
N PHE A 47 6.31 18.53 -6.94
CA PHE A 47 4.96 19.07 -6.84
C PHE A 47 4.44 19.54 -8.21
N GLU A 48 5.27 20.25 -8.96
CA GLU A 48 4.99 20.76 -10.31
C GLU A 48 4.73 19.60 -11.28
N GLN A 49 5.59 18.59 -11.29
CA GLN A 49 5.42 17.38 -12.11
C GLN A 49 4.10 16.66 -11.78
N ALA A 50 3.71 16.62 -10.51
CA ALA A 50 2.47 15.98 -10.09
C ALA A 50 1.22 16.79 -10.52
N ILE A 51 1.28 18.12 -10.47
CA ILE A 51 0.21 18.99 -10.94
C ILE A 51 0.06 18.88 -12.47
N ASP A 52 1.17 18.95 -13.21
CA ASP A 52 1.21 18.77 -14.66
C ASP A 52 0.67 17.39 -15.07
N PHE A 53 1.12 16.32 -14.39
CA PHE A 53 0.61 14.97 -14.60
C PHE A 53 -0.92 14.86 -14.42
N LEU A 54 -1.47 15.60 -13.46
CA LEU A 54 -2.92 15.70 -13.23
C LEU A 54 -3.64 16.64 -14.19
N GLY A 55 -2.94 17.18 -15.19
CA GLY A 55 -3.51 17.97 -16.27
C GLY A 55 -3.73 19.44 -15.95
N PHE A 56 -3.05 19.98 -14.95
CA PHE A 56 -3.17 21.38 -14.56
C PHE A 56 -1.98 22.20 -15.04
N ASP A 57 -2.22 23.48 -15.35
CA ASP A 57 -1.18 24.42 -15.80
C ASP A 57 -0.28 24.85 -14.61
N VAL A 58 0.97 24.40 -14.63
CA VAL A 58 1.97 24.70 -13.60
C VAL A 58 2.29 26.20 -13.53
N GLU A 59 2.43 26.86 -14.67
CA GLU A 59 2.82 28.27 -14.71
C GLU A 59 1.67 29.16 -14.25
N ARG A 60 0.42 28.82 -14.60
CA ARG A 60 -0.75 29.49 -14.02
C ARG A 60 -0.84 29.28 -12.52
N TYR A 61 -0.55 28.07 -12.02
CA TYR A 61 -0.57 27.77 -10.58
C TYR A 61 0.45 28.59 -9.80
N LYS A 62 1.69 28.71 -10.31
CA LYS A 62 2.77 29.48 -9.67
C LYS A 62 2.46 30.95 -9.46
N LYS A 63 1.61 31.54 -10.31
CA LYS A 63 1.15 32.93 -10.16
C LYS A 63 0.26 33.16 -8.93
N GLY A 64 -0.21 32.10 -8.28
CA GLY A 64 -1.13 32.18 -7.15
C GLY A 64 -2.54 32.57 -7.56
N PHE A 65 -3.43 32.72 -6.57
CA PHE A 65 -4.83 33.05 -6.78
C PHE A 65 -5.26 34.10 -5.77
N SER A 66 -5.93 35.15 -6.25
CA SER A 66 -6.44 36.23 -5.40
C SER A 66 -7.85 35.94 -4.88
N THR A 67 -8.61 35.12 -5.61
CA THR A 67 -10.01 34.82 -5.30
C THR A 67 -10.32 33.33 -5.46
N THR A 68 -11.38 32.88 -4.80
CA THR A 68 -11.88 31.50 -4.96
C THR A 68 -12.34 31.22 -6.40
N GLU A 69 -12.92 32.20 -7.07
CA GLU A 69 -13.36 32.07 -8.46
C GLU A 69 -12.18 31.83 -9.41
N GLU A 70 -11.03 32.49 -9.20
CA GLU A 70 -9.82 32.19 -9.97
C GLU A 70 -9.35 30.74 -9.79
N ILE A 71 -9.47 30.20 -8.58
CA ILE A 71 -9.17 28.78 -8.31
C ILE A 71 -10.13 27.88 -9.10
N PHE A 72 -11.42 28.23 -9.16
CA PHE A 72 -12.42 27.45 -9.90
C PHE A 72 -12.15 27.48 -11.40
N LYS A 73 -11.85 28.67 -11.97
CA LYS A 73 -11.46 28.82 -13.37
C LYS A 73 -10.21 28.00 -13.70
N PHE A 74 -9.20 28.04 -12.83
CA PHE A 74 -7.99 27.23 -12.97
C PHE A 74 -8.27 25.72 -12.95
N ILE A 75 -9.18 25.28 -12.08
CA ILE A 75 -9.59 23.88 -12.04
C ILE A 75 -10.33 23.49 -13.33
N GLN A 76 -11.25 24.34 -13.77
CA GLN A 76 -12.07 24.15 -14.97
C GLN A 76 -11.23 24.09 -16.24
N SER A 77 -10.17 24.90 -16.33
CA SER A 77 -9.24 24.89 -17.45
C SER A 77 -8.32 23.66 -17.48
N GLY A 78 -8.37 22.80 -16.47
CA GLY A 78 -7.54 21.60 -16.40
C GLY A 78 -7.89 20.60 -17.51
N LYS A 79 -6.87 19.98 -18.10
CA LYS A 79 -6.97 19.01 -19.20
C LYS A 79 -7.92 17.84 -18.93
N TYR A 80 -8.07 17.45 -17.66
CA TYR A 80 -8.95 16.36 -17.23
C TYR A 80 -10.08 16.85 -16.33
N TYR A 81 -10.56 18.07 -16.53
CA TYR A 81 -11.69 18.59 -15.78
C TYR A 81 -13.00 17.93 -16.18
N HIS A 82 -13.79 17.53 -15.17
CA HIS A 82 -15.21 17.21 -15.31
C HIS A 82 -15.92 17.62 -14.01
N GLN A 83 -17.11 18.21 -14.10
CA GLN A 83 -17.87 18.69 -12.95
C GLN A 83 -18.17 17.57 -11.93
N ASP A 84 -18.48 16.34 -12.42
CA ASP A 84 -18.82 15.19 -11.57
C ASP A 84 -17.73 14.82 -10.55
N PHE A 85 -16.47 15.19 -10.80
CA PHE A 85 -15.38 14.89 -9.86
C PHE A 85 -15.50 15.69 -8.55
N TYR A 86 -16.35 16.72 -8.54
CA TYR A 86 -16.51 17.67 -7.46
C TYR A 86 -17.87 17.57 -6.77
N LEU A 87 -18.84 16.84 -7.35
CA LEU A 87 -20.17 16.69 -6.79
C LEU A 87 -20.14 15.94 -5.46
N LEU A 88 -20.88 16.46 -4.47
CA LEU A 88 -21.05 15.85 -3.15
C LEU A 88 -21.87 14.56 -3.24
N SER A 89 -22.79 14.46 -4.20
CA SER A 89 -23.60 13.25 -4.45
C SER A 89 -22.75 12.03 -4.79
N GLU A 90 -21.60 12.22 -5.44
CA GLU A 90 -20.67 11.15 -5.84
C GLU A 90 -19.81 10.63 -4.68
N LEU A 91 -19.85 11.30 -3.52
CA LEU A 91 -19.08 10.92 -2.35
C LEU A 91 -19.83 9.93 -1.47
N ASN A 92 -19.08 9.05 -0.80
CA ASN A 92 -19.67 8.25 0.28
C ASN A 92 -20.13 9.14 1.44
N SER A 93 -21.07 8.62 2.25
CA SER A 93 -21.72 9.39 3.31
C SER A 93 -20.75 10.10 4.28
N LYS A 94 -19.64 9.45 4.66
CA LYS A 94 -18.65 10.05 5.58
C LYS A 94 -17.91 11.23 4.94
N GLU A 95 -17.48 11.07 3.69
CA GLU A 95 -16.78 12.13 2.97
C GLU A 95 -17.72 13.29 2.63
N ARG A 96 -18.97 12.96 2.27
CA ARG A 96 -20.01 13.95 2.00
C ARG A 96 -20.29 14.85 3.20
N ARG A 97 -20.63 14.27 4.37
CA ARG A 97 -20.87 15.04 5.61
C ARG A 97 -19.72 15.95 6.02
N ARG A 98 -18.49 15.54 5.70
CA ARG A 98 -17.29 16.34 5.98
C ARG A 98 -17.14 17.49 4.99
N ASP A 99 -17.39 17.23 3.71
CA ASP A 99 -17.21 18.20 2.64
C ASP A 99 -18.38 19.20 2.58
N GLU A 100 -19.61 18.81 2.96
CA GLU A 100 -20.79 19.68 3.14
C GLU A 100 -20.52 20.83 4.13
N LYS A 101 -19.66 20.62 5.14
CA LYS A 101 -19.30 21.63 6.14
C LYS A 101 -18.26 22.63 5.64
N ARG A 102 -17.69 22.44 4.44
CA ARG A 102 -16.60 23.26 3.91
C ARG A 102 -17.13 24.22 2.87
N LYS A 103 -17.19 25.50 3.24
CA LYS A 103 -17.71 26.59 2.40
C LYS A 103 -17.13 26.56 0.98
N ASN A 104 -15.81 26.46 0.86
CA ASN A 104 -15.12 26.44 -0.44
C ASN A 104 -15.47 25.23 -1.33
N ILE A 105 -15.84 24.07 -0.75
CA ILE A 105 -16.25 22.89 -1.53
C ILE A 105 -17.68 23.06 -2.03
N VAL A 106 -18.57 23.57 -1.18
CA VAL A 106 -19.97 23.84 -1.56
C VAL A 106 -20.03 24.91 -2.65
N GLU A 107 -19.23 25.97 -2.52
CA GLU A 107 -19.10 27.02 -3.56
C GLU A 107 -18.55 26.45 -4.87
N ALA A 108 -17.55 25.56 -4.80
CA ALA A 108 -16.98 24.92 -5.98
C ALA A 108 -18.01 24.05 -6.70
N GLU A 109 -18.78 23.25 -5.96
CA GLU A 109 -19.85 22.43 -6.52
C GLU A 109 -20.91 23.29 -7.24
N ALA A 110 -21.36 24.36 -6.61
CA ALA A 110 -22.30 25.29 -7.24
C ALA A 110 -21.74 25.92 -8.53
N TYR A 111 -20.47 26.35 -8.51
CA TYR A 111 -19.80 26.89 -9.69
C TYR A 111 -19.72 25.85 -10.83
N PHE A 112 -19.28 24.61 -10.55
CA PHE A 112 -19.11 23.57 -11.58
C PHE A 112 -20.43 23.01 -12.11
N LEU A 113 -21.52 23.07 -11.33
CA LEU A 113 -22.87 22.75 -11.83
C LEU A 113 -23.36 23.78 -12.85
N ALA A 114 -22.98 25.05 -12.71
CA ALA A 114 -23.28 26.12 -13.67
C ALA A 114 -22.32 26.11 -14.88
N HIS A 115 -21.13 25.55 -14.73
CA HIS A 115 -20.07 25.53 -15.75
C HIS A 115 -19.66 24.08 -16.09
N LYS A 116 -20.59 23.36 -16.72
CA LYS A 116 -20.39 21.96 -17.10
C LYS A 116 -19.37 21.84 -18.24
N SER A 117 -18.66 20.72 -18.25
CA SER A 117 -17.87 20.30 -19.41
C SER A 117 -18.80 19.81 -20.51
N ASP A 118 -18.51 20.21 -21.75
CA ASP A 118 -19.15 19.64 -22.95
C ASP A 118 -18.62 18.23 -23.27
N GLU A 119 -17.43 17.89 -22.74
CA GLU A 119 -16.82 16.59 -22.94
C GLU A 119 -17.38 15.55 -21.96
N ALA A 120 -17.80 14.40 -22.49
CA ALA A 120 -18.27 13.27 -21.70
C ALA A 120 -17.18 12.75 -20.74
N LYS A 121 -17.62 12.42 -19.51
CA LYS A 121 -16.77 11.84 -18.45
C LYS A 121 -15.90 10.67 -18.91
N SER A 122 -16.46 9.75 -19.70
CA SER A 122 -15.74 8.57 -20.21
C SER A 122 -14.59 8.93 -21.15
N SER A 123 -14.76 9.95 -21.99
CA SER A 123 -13.69 10.44 -22.88
C SER A 123 -12.50 11.00 -22.07
N ILE A 124 -12.80 11.74 -21.00
CA ILE A 124 -11.78 12.26 -20.08
C ILE A 124 -11.05 11.12 -19.36
N GLU A 125 -11.78 10.09 -18.93
CA GLU A 125 -11.19 8.89 -18.33
C GLU A 125 -10.23 8.17 -19.26
N GLU A 126 -10.64 7.95 -20.51
CA GLU A 126 -9.82 7.33 -21.54
C GLU A 126 -8.54 8.14 -21.82
N LYS A 127 -8.68 9.47 -21.97
CA LYS A 127 -7.54 10.38 -22.14
C LYS A 127 -6.56 10.29 -20.97
N PHE A 128 -7.06 10.29 -19.74
CA PHE A 128 -6.21 10.19 -18.56
C PHE A 128 -5.46 8.84 -18.54
N ILE A 129 -6.18 7.72 -18.69
CA ILE A 129 -5.62 6.37 -18.64
C ILE A 129 -4.56 6.17 -19.73
N LYS A 130 -4.80 6.68 -20.93
CA LYS A 130 -3.86 6.61 -22.06
C LYS A 130 -2.57 7.37 -21.77
N ASN A 131 -2.65 8.49 -21.05
CA ASN A 131 -1.50 9.33 -20.70
C ASN A 131 -0.73 8.85 -19.46
N ILE A 132 -1.16 7.79 -18.77
CA ILE A 132 -0.38 7.21 -17.66
C ILE A 132 0.90 6.56 -18.23
N PRO A 133 2.10 7.04 -17.85
CA PRO A 133 3.36 6.51 -18.37
C PRO A 133 3.56 5.03 -18.03
N ASN A 134 4.22 4.29 -18.92
CA ASN A 134 4.57 2.89 -18.68
C ASN A 134 5.48 2.72 -17.46
N SER A 135 6.34 3.70 -17.16
CA SER A 135 7.17 3.72 -15.94
C SER A 135 6.32 3.67 -14.66
N VAL A 136 5.20 4.40 -14.62
CA VAL A 136 4.24 4.38 -13.52
C VAL A 136 3.58 2.99 -13.41
N LYS A 137 3.11 2.44 -14.54
CA LYS A 137 2.49 1.10 -14.59
C LYS A 137 3.45 0.02 -14.06
N THR A 138 4.70 0.04 -14.52
CA THR A 138 5.76 -0.89 -14.08
C THR A 138 6.07 -0.74 -12.59
N LYS A 139 6.19 0.50 -12.09
CA LYS A 139 6.43 0.77 -10.66
C LYS A 139 5.31 0.21 -9.79
N VAL A 140 4.06 0.43 -10.19
CA VAL A 140 2.87 -0.10 -9.49
C VAL A 140 2.85 -1.63 -9.54
N HIS A 141 3.12 -2.23 -10.70
CA HIS A 141 3.18 -3.69 -10.83
C HIS A 141 4.24 -4.31 -9.90
N LYS A 142 5.45 -3.74 -9.87
CA LYS A 142 6.54 -4.19 -9.00
C LYS A 142 6.15 -4.08 -7.53
N ALA A 143 5.62 -2.94 -7.10
CA ALA A 143 5.18 -2.73 -5.71
C ALA A 143 4.07 -3.71 -5.30
N LEU A 144 3.11 -3.99 -6.17
CA LEU A 144 2.05 -4.96 -5.91
C LEU A 144 2.58 -6.40 -5.81
N LYS A 145 3.55 -6.77 -6.67
CA LYS A 145 4.21 -8.07 -6.61
C LYS A 145 4.96 -8.24 -5.29
N GLU A 146 5.74 -7.24 -4.89
CA GLU A 146 6.45 -7.22 -3.61
C GLU A 146 5.49 -7.31 -2.41
N HIS A 147 4.41 -6.52 -2.43
CA HIS A 147 3.39 -6.55 -1.39
C HIS A 147 2.72 -7.93 -1.27
N LYS A 148 2.39 -8.57 -2.40
CA LYS A 148 1.84 -9.93 -2.42
C LYS A 148 2.83 -10.95 -1.84
N SER A 149 4.11 -10.83 -2.16
CA SER A 149 5.15 -11.68 -1.58
C SER A 149 5.27 -11.51 -0.06
N LYS A 150 5.27 -10.25 0.43
CA LYS A 150 5.29 -9.95 1.87
C LYS A 150 4.10 -10.57 2.61
N ILE A 151 2.89 -10.46 2.05
CA ILE A 151 1.69 -11.12 2.60
C ILE A 151 1.87 -12.64 2.65
N ALA A 152 2.40 -13.24 1.59
CA ALA A 152 2.56 -14.68 1.52
C ALA A 152 3.60 -15.20 2.55
N ILE A 153 4.70 -14.48 2.73
CA ILE A 153 5.71 -14.77 3.75
C ILE A 153 5.13 -14.62 5.15
N SER A 154 4.46 -13.51 5.44
CA SER A 154 3.82 -13.27 6.74
C SER A 154 2.86 -14.40 7.14
N ARG A 155 2.15 -15.00 6.17
CA ARG A 155 1.29 -16.17 6.40
C ARG A 155 2.05 -17.46 6.66
N ARG A 156 3.23 -17.63 6.07
CA ARG A 156 4.12 -18.77 6.33
C ARG A 156 4.73 -18.64 7.73
N LEU A 157 5.11 -17.42 8.12
CA LEU A 157 5.74 -17.06 9.40
C LEU A 157 4.74 -16.58 10.46
N ASN A 158 3.50 -17.06 10.43
CA ASN A 158 2.51 -16.67 11.42
C ASN A 158 2.94 -17.17 12.81
N GLN A 159 2.86 -16.31 13.83
CA GLN A 159 3.19 -16.60 15.22
C GLN A 159 2.60 -17.92 15.73
N SER A 160 1.32 -18.21 15.42
CA SER A 160 0.68 -19.48 15.80
C SER A 160 1.36 -20.71 15.21
N LYS A 161 1.96 -20.60 14.02
CA LYS A 161 2.74 -21.68 13.40
C LYS A 161 4.10 -21.81 14.06
N ILE A 162 4.75 -20.69 14.39
CA ILE A 162 6.05 -20.67 15.08
C ILE A 162 5.91 -21.33 16.45
N VAL A 163 4.90 -20.94 17.24
CA VAL A 163 4.60 -21.55 18.54
C VAL A 163 4.43 -23.06 18.42
N LYS A 164 3.60 -23.53 17.46
CA LYS A 164 3.40 -24.97 17.22
C LYS A 164 4.68 -25.69 16.80
N LEU A 165 5.48 -25.06 15.95
CA LEU A 165 6.73 -25.62 15.45
C LEU A 165 7.74 -25.81 16.58
N VAL A 166 7.89 -24.82 17.45
CA VAL A 166 8.79 -24.86 18.61
C VAL A 166 8.33 -25.88 19.64
N LYS A 167 7.04 -25.86 19.99
CA LYS A 167 6.46 -26.83 20.92
C LYS A 167 6.64 -28.26 20.44
N ASN A 168 6.47 -28.52 19.14
CA ASN A 168 6.63 -29.86 18.59
C ASN A 168 8.10 -30.29 18.45
N ALA A 169 9.02 -29.35 18.23
CA ALA A 169 10.43 -29.68 18.00
C ALA A 169 11.23 -29.83 19.29
N ILE A 170 10.96 -28.98 20.28
CA ILE A 170 11.77 -28.88 21.51
C ILE A 170 10.92 -28.86 22.80
N ASN A 171 9.62 -29.15 22.71
CA ASN A 171 8.70 -29.18 23.85
C ASN A 171 8.62 -27.89 24.69
N VAL A 172 8.99 -26.75 24.10
CA VAL A 172 8.89 -25.43 24.74
C VAL A 172 7.59 -24.74 24.32
N ASP A 173 6.75 -24.39 25.29
CA ASP A 173 5.54 -23.61 25.03
C ASP A 173 5.81 -22.11 25.14
N LEU A 174 6.10 -21.49 23.99
CA LEU A 174 6.37 -20.06 23.90
C LEU A 174 5.22 -19.18 24.41
N THR A 175 3.98 -19.67 24.52
CA THR A 175 2.89 -18.83 25.04
C THR A 175 3.02 -18.54 26.53
N GLN A 176 3.81 -19.33 27.26
CA GLN A 176 4.07 -19.16 28.69
C GLN A 176 5.13 -18.08 28.96
N ASN A 177 5.90 -17.66 27.94
CA ASN A 177 6.90 -16.61 28.05
C ASN A 177 6.72 -15.58 26.93
N GLN A 178 5.96 -14.51 27.21
CA GLN A 178 5.65 -13.47 26.22
C GLN A 178 6.89 -12.74 25.71
N GLU A 179 7.90 -12.54 26.56
CA GLU A 179 9.13 -11.85 26.17
C GLU A 179 9.92 -12.68 25.15
N LEU A 180 10.14 -13.96 25.44
CA LEU A 180 10.80 -14.89 24.52
C LEU A 180 10.01 -15.02 23.20
N LEU A 181 8.68 -15.08 23.26
CA LEU A 181 7.82 -15.13 22.08
C LEU A 181 7.96 -13.88 21.19
N ILE A 182 8.05 -12.70 21.79
CA ILE A 182 8.28 -11.44 21.05
C ILE A 182 9.68 -11.46 20.42
N GLN A 183 10.71 -11.83 21.17
CA GLN A 183 12.09 -11.90 20.69
C GLN A 183 12.23 -12.85 19.50
N VAL A 184 11.72 -14.07 19.63
CA VAL A 184 11.70 -15.10 18.58
C VAL A 184 10.94 -14.63 17.35
N THR A 185 9.76 -14.06 17.54
CA THR A 185 8.94 -13.60 16.41
C THR A 185 9.62 -12.45 15.67
N LYS A 186 10.28 -11.54 16.40
CA LYS A 186 11.05 -10.43 15.83
C LYS A 186 12.26 -10.95 15.05
N MET A 187 13.06 -11.83 15.65
CA MET A 187 14.22 -12.46 15.02
C MET A 187 13.85 -13.16 13.71
N ILE A 188 12.81 -14.01 13.72
CA ILE A 188 12.34 -14.69 12.51
C ILE A 188 11.94 -13.68 11.44
N ARG A 189 11.21 -12.62 11.80
CA ARG A 189 10.83 -11.59 10.81
C ARG A 189 12.06 -10.90 10.23
N GLU A 190 13.02 -10.49 11.05
CA GLU A 190 14.24 -9.81 10.58
C GLU A 190 15.10 -10.69 9.68
N THR A 191 15.26 -11.98 10.00
CA THR A 191 15.98 -12.93 9.15
C THR A 191 15.30 -13.12 7.80
N PHE A 192 13.96 -13.21 7.79
CA PHE A 192 13.21 -13.43 6.56
C PHE A 192 12.96 -12.16 5.74
N ASP A 193 12.99 -10.98 6.36
CA ASP A 193 13.00 -9.70 5.67
C ASP A 193 14.30 -9.48 4.89
N LYS A 194 15.42 -10.08 5.36
CA LYS A 194 16.71 -10.10 4.66
C LYS A 194 16.81 -11.14 3.55
N LEU A 195 15.94 -12.16 3.57
CA LEU A 195 15.93 -13.21 2.55
C LEU A 195 15.14 -12.77 1.32
N ASP A 196 15.61 -13.16 0.13
CA ASP A 196 14.86 -12.95 -1.10
C ASP A 196 13.49 -13.62 -0.99
N SER A 197 12.44 -12.80 -1.02
CA SER A 197 11.06 -13.24 -0.93
C SER A 197 10.69 -14.33 -1.93
N LYS A 198 11.36 -14.38 -3.10
CA LYS A 198 11.19 -15.42 -4.09
C LYS A 198 11.74 -16.76 -3.60
N LYS A 199 12.94 -16.77 -3.02
CA LYS A 199 13.58 -17.99 -2.46
C LYS A 199 12.73 -18.58 -1.34
N VAL A 200 12.29 -17.74 -0.39
CA VAL A 200 11.44 -18.17 0.74
C VAL A 200 10.12 -18.80 0.27
N MET A 201 9.56 -18.29 -0.83
CA MET A 201 8.32 -18.81 -1.40
C MET A 201 8.48 -20.15 -2.13
N MET A 202 9.67 -20.44 -2.65
CA MET A 202 9.99 -21.70 -3.34
C MET A 202 10.29 -22.85 -2.37
N LEU A 203 10.63 -22.54 -1.11
CA LEU A 203 10.82 -23.57 -0.09
C LEU A 203 9.50 -24.31 0.17
N ASP A 204 9.59 -25.64 0.22
CA ASP A 204 8.52 -26.47 0.76
C ASP A 204 8.39 -26.27 2.28
N ARG A 205 7.31 -26.81 2.85
CA ARG A 205 7.00 -26.63 4.28
C ARG A 205 8.04 -27.28 5.19
N LYS A 206 8.57 -28.46 4.85
CA LYS A 206 9.55 -29.19 5.67
C LYS A 206 10.86 -28.44 5.70
N THR A 207 11.36 -28.02 4.54
CA THR A 207 12.60 -27.25 4.40
C THR A 207 12.50 -25.90 5.12
N LEU A 208 11.39 -25.18 4.96
CA LEU A 208 11.16 -23.91 5.65
C LEU A 208 11.14 -24.08 7.18
N ASN A 209 10.45 -25.10 7.68
CA ASN A 209 10.37 -25.39 9.10
C ASN A 209 11.75 -25.71 9.69
N ARG A 210 12.57 -26.51 8.97
CA ARG A 210 13.94 -26.82 9.39
C ARG A 210 14.80 -25.57 9.51
N LEU A 211 14.78 -24.70 8.50
CA LEU A 211 15.54 -23.44 8.52
C LEU A 211 15.09 -22.51 9.65
N LEU A 212 13.78 -22.47 9.93
CA LEU A 212 13.25 -21.69 11.06
C LEU A 212 13.80 -22.20 12.40
N LEU A 213 13.77 -23.52 12.63
CA LEU A 213 14.30 -24.12 13.84
C LEU A 213 15.81 -23.86 13.96
N GLN A 214 16.58 -24.14 12.92
CA GLN A 214 18.03 -23.89 12.92
C GLN A 214 18.36 -22.43 13.27
N GLN A 215 17.66 -21.47 12.65
CA GLN A 215 17.88 -20.05 12.95
C GLN A 215 17.57 -19.71 14.41
N MET A 216 16.49 -20.25 14.96
CA MET A 216 16.10 -20.01 16.36
C MET A 216 17.14 -20.57 17.33
N MET A 217 17.62 -21.79 17.08
CA MET A 217 18.64 -22.46 17.90
C MET A 217 19.98 -21.74 17.85
N LEU A 218 20.37 -21.19 16.68
CA LEU A 218 21.60 -20.40 16.53
C LEU A 218 21.54 -19.04 17.24
N SER A 219 20.36 -18.44 17.32
CA SER A 219 20.21 -17.04 17.77
C SER A 219 19.91 -16.91 19.27
N SER A 220 19.29 -17.91 19.89
CA SER A 220 18.99 -17.94 21.33
C SER A 220 19.27 -19.31 21.98
N PRO A 221 20.44 -19.95 21.76
CA PRO A 221 20.66 -21.33 22.23
C PRO A 221 20.49 -21.49 23.75
N LYS A 222 20.95 -20.50 24.53
CA LYS A 222 20.86 -20.48 26.00
C LYS A 222 19.42 -20.35 26.51
N ASP A 223 18.60 -19.56 25.83
CA ASP A 223 17.20 -19.31 26.22
C ASP A 223 16.30 -20.53 25.96
N PHE A 224 16.75 -21.44 25.10
CA PHE A 224 16.06 -22.69 24.78
C PHE A 224 16.61 -23.91 25.53
N GLY A 225 17.67 -23.76 26.34
CA GLY A 225 18.22 -24.85 27.14
C GLY A 225 18.97 -25.94 26.34
N TYR A 226 19.39 -25.66 25.10
CA TYR A 226 20.16 -26.61 24.28
C TYR A 226 21.58 -26.09 24.05
N SER A 227 22.59 -26.93 24.30
CA SER A 227 23.90 -26.72 23.65
C SER A 227 23.78 -27.15 22.19
N ILE A 228 24.34 -26.34 21.28
CA ILE A 228 24.33 -26.57 19.81
C ILE A 228 24.85 -27.97 19.44
N GLU A 229 25.68 -28.56 20.31
CA GLU A 229 26.30 -29.88 20.13
C GLU A 229 25.27 -31.03 20.12
N SER A 230 24.15 -30.92 20.83
CA SER A 230 23.14 -31.99 20.90
C SER A 230 22.32 -32.16 19.61
N LEU A 231 22.13 -31.08 18.83
CA LEU A 231 21.34 -31.10 17.59
C LEU A 231 22.16 -31.49 16.36
N MET A 232 23.48 -31.31 16.41
CA MET A 232 24.38 -31.73 15.32
C MET A 232 24.77 -33.21 15.38
N TYR A 233 24.62 -33.85 16.54
CA TYR A 233 25.02 -35.24 16.73
C TYR A 233 24.06 -36.24 16.05
N ASP A 234 22.76 -35.94 16.01
CA ASP A 234 21.77 -36.83 15.38
C ASP A 234 21.78 -36.76 13.83
N GLU A 235 22.32 -35.69 13.22
CA GLU A 235 22.38 -35.54 11.75
C GLU A 235 23.67 -36.09 11.12
N LEU A 236 24.71 -36.42 11.89
CA LEU A 236 25.93 -37.07 11.37
C LEU A 236 25.87 -38.61 11.39
N GLN A 237 24.77 -39.17 11.90
CA GLN A 237 24.53 -40.63 11.99
C GLN A 237 23.35 -41.12 11.14
N SER A 238 22.69 -40.26 10.33
CA SER A 238 21.61 -40.63 9.40
C SER A 238 21.91 -40.24 7.96
#